data_AF-A0ABD4KVG4-F1
#
_entry.id   AF-A0ABD4KVG4-F1
#
_cell.length_a   1.000
_cell.length_b   1.000
_cell.length_c   1.000
_cell.angle_alpha   90.00
_cell.angle_beta   90.00
_cell.angle_gamma   90.00
#
_symmetry.space_group_name_H-M   'P 1'
#
loop_
_entity.id
_entity.type
_entity.pdbx_description
1 polymer ?
#
loop_
_entity_poly.entity_id
_entity_poly.type
_entity_poly.pdbx_seq_one_letter_code
_entity_poly.pdbx_strand_id
1 'polypeptide(L)' 'AAEQLKHREMMRQMGNHKHDGGSVVTVAPGKAKQLSWHFHGDNNVEFACNIPGHAEAGMIKKIQL' A
#
# COMPACT_ATOMS: atom_id res chain seq x y z
N ALA A 1 0.45 -9.91 1.69
CA ALA A 1 0.42 -9.70 3.16
C ALA A 1 1.81 -9.59 3.79
N ALA A 2 2.68 -10.61 3.65
CA ALA A 2 4.03 -10.58 4.24
C ALA A 2 4.89 -9.40 3.72
N GLU A 3 4.82 -9.12 2.41
CA GLU A 3 5.53 -7.99 1.80
C GLU A 3 5.08 -6.63 2.35
N GLN A 4 3.77 -6.44 2.53
CA GLN A 4 3.21 -5.23 3.12
C GLN A 4 3.62 -5.05 4.59
N LEU A 5 3.73 -6.13 5.36
CA LEU A 5 4.23 -6.08 6.74
C LEU A 5 5.69 -5.59 6.77
N LYS A 6 6.55 -6.20 5.95
CA LYS A 6 7.97 -5.85 5.84
C LYS A 6 8.16 -4.39 5.41
N HIS A 7 7.36 -3.93 4.44
CA HIS A 7 7.40 -2.54 4.01
C HIS A 7 6.95 -1.57 5.10
N ARG A 8 5.90 -1.90 5.87
CA ARG A 8 5.47 -1.05 7.00
C ARG A 8 6.54 -0.93 8.08
N GLU A 9 7.25 -2.01 8.38
CA GLU A 9 8.35 -1.96 9.36
C GLU A 9 9.49 -1.06 8.88
N MET A 10 9.88 -1.17 7.60
CA MET A 10 10.81 -0.24 6.95
C MET A 10 10.35 1.22 7.04
N MET A 11 9.04 1.46 6.84
CA MET A 11 8.43 2.79 6.93
C MET A 11 8.42 3.39 8.33
N ARG A 12 8.41 2.57 9.39
CA ARG A 12 8.52 3.06 10.77
C ARG A 12 9.94 3.55 11.09
N GLN A 13 10.95 3.02 10.41
CA GLN A 13 12.35 3.36 10.60
C GLN A 13 12.81 4.52 9.70
N MET A 14 12.12 4.74 8.58
CA MET A 14 12.42 5.79 7.62
C MET A 14 11.46 6.97 7.82
N GLY A 15 11.98 8.17 8.09
CA GLY A 15 11.18 9.39 8.27
C GLY A 15 10.26 9.71 7.09
N ASN A 16 9.44 10.75 7.21
CA ASN A 16 8.38 11.06 6.25
C ASN A 16 8.93 11.39 4.84
N HIS A 17 8.85 10.45 3.91
CA HIS A 17 9.25 10.60 2.50
C HIS A 17 8.07 10.37 1.55
N LYS A 18 8.07 11.09 0.41
CA LYS A 18 7.02 10.96 -0.61
C LYS A 18 7.14 9.63 -1.33
N HIS A 19 6.06 8.85 -1.32
CA HIS A 19 5.94 7.63 -2.10
C HIS A 19 5.14 7.92 -3.38
N ASP A 20 5.86 8.31 -4.42
CA ASP A 20 5.35 8.38 -5.78
C ASP A 20 6.25 7.47 -6.63
N GLY A 21 5.91 6.19 -6.70
CA GLY A 21 6.66 5.15 -7.41
C GLY A 21 5.70 4.05 -7.85
N GLY A 22 5.99 3.37 -8.96
CA GLY A 22 5.02 2.69 -9.83
C GLY A 22 3.92 1.80 -9.18
N SER A 23 4.14 1.21 -8.02
CA SER A 23 3.15 0.36 -7.30
C SER A 23 2.42 1.07 -6.15
N VAL A 24 2.73 2.35 -5.90
CA VAL A 24 2.22 3.14 -4.77
C VAL A 24 1.66 4.45 -5.28
N VAL A 25 0.52 4.82 -4.72
CA VAL A 25 -0.12 6.10 -5.01
C VAL A 25 -0.46 6.82 -3.71
N THR A 26 -0.04 8.07 -3.59
CA THR A 26 -0.47 8.95 -2.50
C THR A 26 -1.71 9.72 -2.94
N VAL A 27 -2.83 9.55 -2.22
CA VAL A 27 -4.13 10.19 -2.52
C VAL A 27 -4.46 11.22 -1.45
N ALA A 28 -4.73 12.46 -1.87
CA ALA A 28 -5.15 13.52 -0.95
C ALA A 28 -6.61 13.32 -0.50
N PRO A 29 -7.00 13.87 0.67
CA PRO A 29 -8.39 13.80 1.14
C PRO A 29 -9.38 14.31 0.09
N GLY A 30 -10.47 13.56 -0.13
CA GLY A 30 -11.51 13.92 -1.12
C GLY A 30 -11.08 13.81 -2.58
N LYS A 31 -9.89 13.26 -2.88
CA LYS A 31 -9.44 12.97 -4.24
C LYS A 31 -9.52 11.48 -4.55
N ALA A 32 -9.54 11.17 -5.84
CA ALA A 32 -9.41 9.82 -6.36
C ALA A 32 -8.19 9.75 -7.29
N LYS A 33 -7.54 8.60 -7.33
CA LYS A 33 -6.47 8.28 -8.30
C LYS A 33 -6.62 6.83 -8.75
N GLN A 34 -6.04 6.51 -9.91
CA GLN A 34 -6.03 5.17 -10.48
C GLN A 34 -4.62 4.58 -10.41
N LEU A 35 -4.55 3.30 -10.05
CA LEU A 35 -3.33 2.49 -10.08
C LEU A 35 -3.61 1.26 -10.94
N SER A 36 -2.86 1.09 -12.02
CA SER A 36 -2.92 -0.09 -12.87
C SER A 36 -1.65 -0.91 -12.67
N TRP A 37 -1.80 -2.18 -12.30
CA TRP A 37 -0.69 -3.10 -12.09
C TRP A 37 -0.93 -4.41 -12.84
N HIS A 38 0.11 -4.93 -13.48
CA HIS A 38 0.07 -6.24 -14.13
C HIS A 38 0.79 -7.25 -13.22
N PHE A 39 0.07 -8.27 -12.76
CA PHE A 39 0.61 -9.31 -11.89
C PHE A 39 1.04 -10.51 -12.74
N HIS A 40 2.30 -10.92 -12.62
CA HIS A 40 2.86 -12.06 -13.36
C HIS A 40 2.90 -13.36 -12.55
N GLY A 41 2.28 -13.39 -11.37
CA GLY A 41 2.45 -14.46 -10.39
C GLY A 41 1.19 -14.75 -9.58
N ASP A 42 1.25 -14.54 -8.27
CA ASP A 42 0.14 -14.86 -7.36
C ASP A 42 -1.10 -13.99 -7.60
N ASN A 43 -2.28 -14.61 -7.52
CA ASN A 43 -3.55 -13.92 -7.71
C ASN A 43 -4.12 -13.33 -6.41
N ASN A 44 -3.53 -13.61 -5.25
CA ASN A 44 -3.96 -13.05 -3.97
C ASN A 44 -3.21 -11.74 -3.69
N VAL A 45 -3.90 -10.63 -3.88
CA VAL A 45 -3.34 -9.30 -3.74
C VAL A 45 -3.86 -8.61 -2.49
N GLU A 46 -2.98 -7.95 -1.75
CA GLU A 46 -3.33 -7.12 -0.59
C GLU A 46 -2.94 -5.67 -0.84
N PHE A 47 -3.93 -4.78 -0.83
CA PHE A 47 -3.75 -3.34 -0.78
C PHE A 47 -3.82 -2.89 0.67
N ALA A 48 -2.87 -2.08 1.12
CA ALA A 48 -2.92 -1.48 2.43
C ALA A 48 -2.30 -0.08 2.40
N CYS A 49 -2.77 0.81 3.28
CA CYS A 49 -2.12 2.10 3.45
C CYS A 49 -0.86 1.95 4.32
N ASN A 50 0.28 2.41 3.79
CA ASN A 50 1.57 2.33 4.47
C ASN A 50 1.81 3.48 5.47
N ILE A 51 0.86 4.41 5.62
CA ILE A 51 0.92 5.44 6.66
C ILE A 51 0.77 4.75 8.03
N PRO A 52 1.65 5.05 9.00
CA PRO A 52 1.57 4.46 10.34
C PRO A 52 0.16 4.57 10.94
N GLY A 53 -0.37 3.49 11.49
CA GLY A 53 -1.71 3.45 12.08
C GLY A 53 -2.86 3.24 11.09
N HIS A 54 -2.73 3.57 9.80
CA HIS A 54 -3.86 3.48 8.86
C HIS A 54 -4.26 2.02 8.54
N ALA A 55 -3.29 1.17 8.19
CA ALA A 55 -3.57 -0.25 7.97
C ALA A 55 -4.07 -0.94 9.25
N GLU A 56 -3.51 -0.58 10.40
CA GLU A 56 -3.88 -1.09 11.73
C GLU A 56 -5.32 -0.68 12.09
N ALA A 57 -5.75 0.50 11.66
CA ALA A 57 -7.14 0.98 11.76
C ALA A 57 -8.10 0.35 10.73
N GLY A 58 -7.63 -0.59 9.89
CA GLY A 58 -8.46 -1.34 8.96
C GLY A 58 -8.40 -0.87 7.51
N MET A 59 -7.48 0.03 7.13
CA MET A 59 -7.26 0.43 5.73
C MET A 59 -6.47 -0.64 4.95
N ILE A 60 -7.04 -1.86 4.91
CA ILE A 60 -6.52 -3.06 4.25
C ILE A 60 -7.63 -3.67 3.40
N LYS A 61 -7.28 -4.09 2.18
CA LYS A 61 -8.17 -4.83 1.28
C LYS A 61 -7.41 -6.01 0.68
N LYS A 62 -7.97 -7.20 0.82
CA LYS A 62 -7.49 -8.41 0.12
C LYS A 62 -8.43 -8.70 -1.05
N ILE A 63 -7.86 -9.05 -2.20
CA ILE A 63 -8.59 -9.49 -3.38
C ILE A 63 -7.93 -10.75 -3.95
N GLN A 64 -8.73 -11.53 -4.66
CA GLN A 64 -8.25 -12.58 -5.54
C GLN A 64 -8.56 -12.13 -6.98
N LEU A 65 -7.53 -12.04 -7.82
CA LEU A 65 -7.60 -11.63 -9.22
C LEU A 65 -8.16 -12.72 -10.12
#